data_AF-A0A6I6C3Q2-F1
#
_entry.id   AF-A0A6I6C3Q2-F1
#
_cell.length_a   1.000
_cell.length_b   1.000
_cell.length_c   1.000
_cell.angle_alpha   90.00
_cell.angle_beta   90.00
_cell.angle_gamma   90.00
#
_symmetry.space_group_name_H-M   'P 1'
#
loop_
_entity.id
_entity.type
_entity.pdbx_description
1 polymer ?
#
loop_
_entity_poly.entity_id
_entity_poly.type
_entity_poly.pdbx_seq_one_letter_code
_entity_poly.pdbx_strand_id
1 'polypeptide(L)'
;MTAKVKETSQYLIANSSAKFSINYFDDRIDLDNLSVDDKKVYFSTYSESDAKQSVIDKFKETFNKTLVEEKDVSFSNYNAQTPLKEDGTGYIEVTAKDKNEYIKGATKFVLVEKRISLSFDNRIVRNLGSVNGNGSPLLL
;
A
#
# COMPACT_ATOMS: atom_id res chain seq x y z
N MET A 1 -32.18 9.14 -17.61
CA MET A 1 -33.44 8.42 -17.34
C MET A 1 -34.59 9.21 -17.96
N THR A 2 -35.60 8.56 -18.56
CA THR A 2 -36.71 9.24 -19.25
C THR A 2 -38.02 8.88 -18.58
N ALA A 3 -38.68 9.86 -17.96
CA ALA A 3 -40.02 9.69 -17.43
C ALA A 3 -41.05 10.01 -18.54
N LYS A 4 -42.04 9.14 -18.71
CA LYS A 4 -43.18 9.36 -19.60
C LYS A 4 -44.39 9.79 -18.78
N VAL A 5 -45.13 10.77 -19.29
CA VAL A 5 -46.39 11.22 -18.68
C VAL A 5 -47.41 10.08 -18.78
N LYS A 6 -48.08 9.79 -17.67
CA LYS A 6 -49.22 8.86 -17.64
C LYS A 6 -50.40 9.52 -18.36
N GLU A 7 -51.06 8.80 -19.26
CA GLU A 7 -52.11 9.31 -20.18
C GLU A 7 -53.28 10.05 -19.47
N THR A 8 -53.48 9.81 -18.17
CA THR A 8 -54.55 10.43 -17.37
C THR A 8 -54.11 11.64 -16.53
N SER A 9 -52.89 12.14 -16.72
CA SER A 9 -52.40 13.29 -15.95
C SER A 9 -53.14 14.58 -16.35
N GLN A 10 -53.84 15.19 -15.40
CA GLN A 10 -54.57 16.45 -15.61
C GLN A 10 -53.63 17.68 -15.60
N TYR A 11 -52.36 17.48 -15.21
CA TYR A 11 -51.38 18.54 -14.97
C TYR A 11 -50.20 18.53 -15.95
N LEU A 12 -50.01 17.46 -16.73
CA LEU A 12 -48.87 17.30 -17.64
C LEU A 12 -49.38 17.11 -19.06
N ILE A 13 -48.87 17.92 -19.99
CA ILE A 13 -49.29 17.92 -21.40
C ILE A 13 -48.91 16.58 -22.05
N ALA A 14 -49.87 15.90 -22.69
CA ALA A 14 -49.65 14.69 -23.46
C ALA A 14 -48.53 14.91 -24.50
N ASN A 15 -47.65 13.92 -24.68
CA ASN A 15 -46.44 13.97 -25.52
C ASN A 15 -45.31 14.88 -25.03
N SER A 16 -45.38 15.43 -23.82
CA SER A 16 -44.22 16.10 -23.19
C SER A 16 -43.31 15.07 -22.52
N SER A 17 -41.99 15.23 -22.68
CA SER A 17 -41.00 14.40 -22.01
C SER A 17 -40.00 15.26 -21.25
N ALA A 18 -39.66 14.84 -20.04
CA ALA A 18 -38.58 15.43 -19.26
C ALA A 18 -37.35 14.52 -19.38
N LYS A 19 -36.21 15.09 -19.77
CA LYS A 19 -34.92 14.40 -19.77
C LYS A 19 -34.14 14.80 -18.53
N PHE A 20 -33.74 13.80 -17.76
CA PHE A 20 -32.83 13.98 -16.64
C PHE A 20 -31.46 13.43 -17.04
N SER A 21 -30.43 14.27 -16.93
CA SER A 21 -29.03 13.84 -16.95
C SER A 21 -28.58 13.64 -15.51
N ILE A 22 -28.01 12.47 -15.23
CA ILE A 22 -27.31 12.21 -13.97
C ILE A 22 -25.84 12.13 -14.34
N ASN A 23 -25.07 13.13 -13.90
CA ASN A 23 -23.63 13.09 -14.01
C ASN A 23 -23.12 12.31 -12.79
N TYR A 24 -22.76 11.04 -13.01
CA TYR A 24 -22.09 10.25 -11.97
C TYR A 24 -20.65 10.74 -11.86
N PHE A 25 -20.36 11.44 -10.77
CA PHE A 25 -18.99 11.74 -10.37
C PHE A 25 -18.54 10.63 -9.43
N ASP A 26 -17.49 9.92 -9.82
CA ASP A 26 -16.87 8.88 -9.01
C ASP A 26 -15.54 9.42 -8.50
N ASP A 27 -15.56 9.90 -7.26
CA ASP A 27 -14.43 10.52 -6.56
C ASP A 27 -13.56 9.52 -5.79
N ARG A 28 -13.83 8.22 -5.92
CA ARG A 28 -13.04 7.16 -5.29
C ARG A 28 -11.64 7.12 -5.88
N ILE A 29 -10.67 6.87 -5.01
CA ILE A 29 -9.27 6.67 -5.38
C ILE A 29 -9.18 5.39 -6.21
N ASP A 30 -8.68 5.52 -7.43
CA ASP A 30 -8.44 4.39 -8.31
C ASP A 30 -7.07 3.79 -8.03
N LEU A 31 -7.07 2.55 -7.51
CA LEU A 31 -5.84 1.85 -7.14
C LEU A 31 -4.90 1.65 -8.33
N ASP A 32 -5.43 1.51 -9.54
CA ASP A 32 -4.63 1.29 -10.74
C ASP A 32 -3.84 2.57 -11.11
N ASN A 33 -4.44 3.74 -10.86
CA ASN A 33 -3.87 5.06 -11.17
C ASN A 33 -2.90 5.59 -10.10
N LEU A 34 -2.63 4.84 -9.03
CA LEU A 34 -1.65 5.25 -8.03
C LEU A 34 -0.25 5.40 -8.65
N SER A 35 0.53 6.37 -8.17
CA SER A 35 1.91 6.53 -8.62
C SER A 35 2.78 5.35 -8.17
N VAL A 36 3.94 5.19 -8.81
CA VAL A 36 4.90 4.16 -8.42
C VAL A 36 5.36 4.32 -6.96
N ASP A 37 5.48 5.55 -6.47
CA ASP A 37 5.91 5.80 -5.09
C ASP A 37 4.78 5.59 -4.08
N ASP A 38 3.52 5.83 -4.46
CA ASP A 38 2.37 5.48 -3.62
C ASP A 38 2.22 3.97 -3.47
N LYS A 39 2.64 3.21 -4.50
CA LYS A 39 2.63 1.75 -4.52
C LYS A 39 3.82 1.14 -3.74
N LYS A 40 4.82 1.92 -3.31
CA LYS A 40 5.94 1.40 -2.51
C LYS A 40 5.59 1.38 -1.02
N VAL A 41 5.72 0.21 -0.40
CA VAL A 41 5.52 0.02 1.03
C VAL A 41 6.78 -0.55 1.66
N TYR A 42 7.16 0.00 2.81
CA TYR A 42 8.35 -0.42 3.53
C TYR A 42 7.97 -1.39 4.63
N PHE A 43 8.48 -2.61 4.54
CA PHE A 43 8.16 -3.68 5.47
C PHE A 43 9.43 -4.14 6.19
N SER A 44 9.25 -4.71 7.38
CA SER A 44 10.33 -5.02 8.33
C SER A 44 10.56 -6.51 8.53
N THR A 45 9.50 -7.31 8.35
CA THR A 45 9.52 -8.76 8.45
C THR A 45 8.98 -9.34 7.16
N TYR A 46 9.60 -10.38 6.61
CA TYR A 46 9.16 -11.09 5.40
C TYR A 46 7.85 -11.89 5.60
N SER A 47 6.92 -11.35 6.41
CA SER A 47 5.61 -11.91 6.70
C SER A 47 4.53 -11.18 5.90
N GLU A 48 3.49 -11.93 5.52
CA GLU A 48 2.33 -11.38 4.83
C GLU A 48 1.58 -10.36 5.70
N SER A 49 1.46 -10.62 7.01
CA SER A 49 0.79 -9.74 7.96
C SER A 49 1.43 -8.35 8.02
N ASP A 50 2.76 -8.28 8.08
CA ASP A 50 3.49 -7.00 8.09
C ASP A 50 3.38 -6.25 6.76
N ALA A 51 3.37 -6.98 5.64
CA ALA A 51 3.12 -6.39 4.33
C ALA A 51 1.71 -5.79 4.22
N LYS A 52 0.68 -6.50 4.69
CA LYS A 52 -0.70 -5.99 4.74
C LYS A 52 -0.79 -4.73 5.60
N GLN A 53 -0.21 -4.75 6.80
CA GLN A 53 -0.21 -3.59 7.69
C GLN A 53 0.52 -2.40 7.07
N SER A 54 1.66 -2.64 6.40
CA SER A 54 2.43 -1.59 5.72
C SER A 54 1.63 -0.93 4.59
N VAL A 55 0.80 -1.68 3.87
CA VAL A 55 -0.14 -1.11 2.88
C VAL A 55 -1.19 -0.23 3.56
N ILE A 56 -1.80 -0.70 4.64
CA ILE A 56 -2.82 0.06 5.39
C ILE A 56 -2.23 1.38 5.92
N ASP A 57 -1.04 1.32 6.49
CA ASP A 57 -0.34 2.48 7.05
C ASP A 57 0.04 3.48 5.95
N LYS A 58 0.59 3.00 4.82
CA LYS A 58 0.91 3.84 3.67
C LYS A 58 -0.33 4.52 3.09
N PHE A 59 -1.46 3.81 3.02
CA PHE A 59 -2.71 4.38 2.53
C PHE A 59 -3.24 5.47 3.46
N LYS A 60 -3.15 5.25 4.78
CA LYS A 60 -3.49 6.24 5.79
C LYS A 60 -2.60 7.47 5.72
N GLU A 61 -1.29 7.30 5.53
CA GLU A 61 -0.34 8.40 5.38
C GLU A 61 -0.62 9.23 4.12
N THR A 62 -0.81 8.54 2.98
CA THR A 62 -0.88 9.19 1.67
C THR A 62 -2.25 9.84 1.41
N PHE A 63 -3.33 9.18 1.85
CA PHE A 63 -4.70 9.59 1.51
C PHE A 63 -5.55 9.99 2.72
N ASN A 64 -4.99 9.94 3.94
CA ASN A 64 -5.73 10.22 5.19
C ASN A 64 -6.99 9.35 5.34
N LYS A 65 -6.91 8.08 4.92
CA LYS A 65 -7.98 7.07 5.00
C LYS A 65 -7.44 5.79 5.60
N THR A 66 -8.10 5.28 6.63
CA THR A 66 -7.79 3.97 7.20
C THR A 66 -8.55 2.90 6.44
N LEU A 67 -7.83 1.98 5.80
CA LEU A 67 -8.42 0.79 5.18
C LEU A 67 -8.61 -0.31 6.23
N VAL A 68 -9.72 -1.04 6.13
CA VAL A 68 -10.03 -2.21 6.95
C VAL A 68 -10.11 -3.44 6.04
N GLU A 69 -9.31 -4.47 6.33
CA GLU A 69 -9.36 -5.75 5.62
C GLU A 69 -10.77 -6.36 5.70
N GLU A 70 -11.20 -7.04 4.64
CA GLU A 70 -12.55 -7.61 4.44
C GLU A 70 -13.70 -6.61 4.27
N LYS A 71 -13.57 -5.37 4.76
CA LYS A 71 -14.54 -4.30 4.51
C LYS A 71 -14.18 -3.50 3.26
N ASP A 72 -12.93 -3.04 3.19
CA ASP A 72 -12.51 -2.09 2.17
C ASP A 72 -11.68 -2.75 1.07
N VAL A 73 -10.79 -3.67 1.46
CA VAL A 73 -9.87 -4.35 0.56
C VAL A 73 -9.81 -5.85 0.79
N SER A 74 -9.39 -6.56 -0.25
CA SER A 74 -8.87 -7.93 -0.17
C SER A 74 -7.40 -7.93 -0.59
N PHE A 75 -6.60 -8.70 0.14
CA PHE A 75 -5.21 -8.95 -0.17
C PHE A 75 -5.05 -10.34 -0.80
N SER A 76 -4.20 -10.43 -1.82
CA SER A 76 -3.92 -11.70 -2.51
C SER A 76 -2.49 -11.75 -3.03
N ASN A 77 -2.07 -12.95 -3.44
CA ASN A 77 -0.83 -13.18 -4.19
C ASN A 77 0.42 -12.56 -3.53
N TYR A 78 0.50 -12.63 -2.20
CA TYR A 78 1.67 -12.16 -1.46
C TYR A 78 2.94 -12.90 -1.91
N ASN A 79 3.97 -12.12 -2.21
CA ASN A 79 5.30 -12.60 -2.53
C ASN A 79 6.33 -11.73 -1.80
N ALA A 80 6.86 -12.26 -0.70
CA ALA A 80 7.86 -11.57 0.12
C ALA A 80 9.12 -11.18 -0.67
N GLN A 81 9.45 -11.99 -1.69
CA GLN A 81 10.77 -12.14 -2.30
C GLN A 81 11.95 -12.26 -1.34
N THR A 82 12.77 -13.26 -1.59
CA THR A 82 14.08 -13.41 -0.96
C THR A 82 15.15 -12.66 -1.75
N PRO A 83 16.21 -12.15 -1.09
CA PRO A 83 17.22 -11.23 -1.66
C PRO A 83 18.12 -11.80 -2.80
N LEU A 84 17.71 -12.85 -3.50
CA LEU A 84 18.52 -13.58 -4.49
C LEU A 84 17.95 -13.57 -5.93
N LYS A 85 16.94 -12.73 -6.25
CA LYS A 85 16.38 -12.66 -7.61
C LYS A 85 16.84 -11.41 -8.37
N GLU A 86 17.39 -11.62 -9.56
CA GLU A 86 17.96 -10.59 -10.44
C GLU A 86 16.91 -9.68 -11.12
N ASP A 87 15.63 -10.05 -11.06
CA ASP A 87 14.47 -9.30 -11.56
C ASP A 87 13.55 -8.80 -10.42
N GLY A 88 13.98 -8.95 -9.17
CA GLY A 88 13.10 -9.18 -8.06
C GLY A 88 12.67 -7.96 -7.23
N THR A 89 11.37 -7.61 -7.32
CA THR A 89 10.68 -6.86 -6.25
C THR A 89 9.58 -7.71 -5.59
N GLY A 90 9.55 -7.76 -4.25
CA GLY A 90 8.45 -8.34 -3.49
C GLY A 90 7.14 -7.58 -3.78
N TYR A 91 6.00 -8.24 -3.69
CA TYR A 91 4.71 -7.61 -3.94
C TYR A 91 3.56 -8.21 -3.13
N ILE A 92 2.49 -7.43 -3.01
CA ILE A 92 1.18 -7.89 -2.56
C ILE A 92 0.11 -7.28 -3.45
N GLU A 93 -0.87 -8.07 -3.87
CA GLU A 93 -2.01 -7.56 -4.63
C GLU A 93 -3.09 -7.05 -3.68
N VAL A 94 -3.68 -5.92 -4.05
CA VAL A 94 -4.73 -5.25 -3.29
C VAL A 94 -5.88 -4.95 -4.23
N THR A 95 -7.06 -5.44 -3.87
CA THR A 95 -8.28 -5.25 -4.64
C THR A 95 -9.31 -4.55 -3.77
N ALA A 96 -9.89 -3.45 -4.26
CA ALA A 96 -11.01 -2.80 -3.59
C ALA A 96 -12.23 -3.72 -3.56
N LYS A 97 -12.91 -3.83 -2.42
CA LYS A 97 -14.17 -4.57 -2.32
C LYS A 97 -15.28 -3.86 -3.11
N ASP A 98 -16.24 -4.65 -3.58
CA ASP A 98 -17.43 -4.11 -4.24
C ASP A 98 -18.16 -3.11 -3.34
N LYS A 99 -18.60 -2.00 -3.95
CA LYS A 99 -19.29 -0.89 -3.27
C LYS A 99 -18.47 -0.18 -2.19
N ASN A 100 -17.14 -0.32 -2.20
CA ASN A 100 -16.33 0.54 -1.34
C ASN A 100 -16.55 2.03 -1.69
N GLU A 101 -16.68 2.85 -0.66
CA GLU A 101 -17.00 4.29 -0.77
C GLU A 101 -15.78 5.17 -1.05
N TYR A 102 -14.56 4.65 -0.87
CA TYR A 102 -13.32 5.43 -0.91
C TYR A 102 -12.37 5.02 -2.02
N ILE A 103 -12.39 3.75 -2.41
CA ILE A 103 -11.45 3.16 -3.37
C ILE A 103 -12.15 2.31 -4.42
N LYS A 104 -11.49 2.11 -5.56
CA LYS A 104 -11.91 1.20 -6.62
C LYS A 104 -10.71 0.59 -7.33
N GLY A 105 -10.96 -0.46 -8.12
CA GLY A 105 -9.93 -1.13 -8.91
C GLY A 105 -9.05 -2.06 -8.08
N ALA A 106 -7.90 -2.41 -8.65
CA ALA A 106 -6.91 -3.28 -8.03
C ALA A 106 -5.51 -2.86 -8.48
N THR A 107 -4.50 -3.13 -7.65
CA THR A 107 -3.09 -2.90 -8.01
C THR A 107 -2.16 -3.82 -7.24
N LYS A 108 -0.90 -3.86 -7.70
CA LYS A 108 0.22 -4.42 -6.95
C LYS A 108 0.90 -3.31 -6.15
N PHE A 109 1.11 -3.56 -4.87
CA PHE A 109 2.04 -2.79 -4.05
C PHE A 109 3.39 -3.48 -4.07
N VAL A 110 4.44 -2.69 -4.22
CA VAL A 110 5.84 -3.12 -4.23
C VAL A 110 6.36 -3.10 -2.80
N LEU A 111 6.84 -4.25 -2.34
CA LEU A 111 7.42 -4.41 -1.03
C LEU A 111 8.90 -4.03 -1.08
N VAL A 112 9.27 -3.01 -0.31
CA VAL A 112 10.65 -2.52 -0.18
C VAL A 112 11.18 -2.86 1.20
N GLU A 113 12.27 -3.62 1.27
CA GLU A 113 12.88 -3.98 2.56
C GLU A 113 13.35 -2.73 3.29
N LYS A 114 12.87 -2.53 4.51
CA LYS A 114 13.36 -1.46 5.39
C LYS A 114 14.74 -1.87 5.91
N ARG A 115 15.80 -1.47 5.21
CA ARG A 115 17.17 -1.62 5.73
C ARG A 115 17.31 -0.79 6.99
N ILE A 116 17.42 -1.46 8.14
CA ILE A 116 17.83 -0.81 9.37
C ILE A 116 19.26 -0.34 9.13
N SER A 117 19.48 0.97 9.04
CA SER A 117 20.82 1.54 9.09
C SER A 117 21.36 1.30 10.50
N LEU A 118 22.10 0.21 10.69
CA LEU A 118 22.90 0.03 11.89
C LEU A 118 24.00 1.08 11.85
N SER A 119 23.80 2.20 12.55
CA SER A 119 24.90 3.10 12.86
C SER A 119 25.81 2.35 13.84
N PHE A 120 26.90 1.77 13.33
CA PHE A 120 27.94 1.24 14.19
C PHE A 120 28.59 2.42 14.93
N ASP A 121 28.32 2.54 16.22
CA ASP A 121 29.02 3.47 17.08
C ASP A 121 30.47 2.99 17.21
N ASN A 122 31.38 3.58 16.42
CA ASN A 122 32.81 3.25 16.37
C ASN A 122 33.56 3.49 17.71
N ARG A 123 32.86 3.83 18.79
CA ARG A 123 33.43 4.02 20.13
C ARG A 123 33.78 2.73 20.86
N ILE A 124 33.26 1.56 20.45
CA ILE A 124 33.56 0.29 21.13
C ILE A 124 34.88 -0.35 20.64
N VAL A 125 35.36 -0.02 19.43
CA VAL A 125 36.55 -0.67 18.85
C VAL A 125 37.88 -0.15 19.44
N ARG A 126 37.87 0.97 20.19
CA ARG A 126 39.10 1.53 20.78
C ARG A 126 39.55 0.91 22.11
N ASN A 127 38.76 0.00 22.72
CA ASN A 127 39.12 -0.60 24.02
C ASN A 127 39.74 -2.01 23.94
N LEU A 128 40.07 -2.52 22.75
CA LEU A 128 40.81 -3.78 22.58
C LEU A 128 42.25 -3.59 22.08
N GLY A 129 42.72 -2.35 21.97
CA GLY A 129 44.05 -2.02 21.48
C GLY A 129 44.91 -1.29 22.52
N SER A 130 45.18 -1.92 23.66
CA SER A 130 46.29 -1.48 24.53
C SER A 130 46.78 -2.61 25.45
N VAL A 131 47.31 -3.68 24.85
CA VAL A 131 48.28 -4.52 25.56
C VAL A 131 49.66 -3.97 25.21
N ASN A 132 50.17 -3.11 26.08
CA ASN A 132 51.52 -2.55 26.03
C ASN A 132 52.55 -3.69 26.10
N GLY A 133 53.60 -3.58 25.29
CA GLY A 133 54.74 -4.49 25.31
C GLY A 133 55.57 -4.37 26.59
N ASN A 134 56.03 -5.53 27.08
CA ASN A 134 57.43 -5.83 27.45
C ASN A 134 57.45 -7.09 28.32
N GLY A 135 57.96 -8.19 27.76
CA GLY A 135 58.25 -9.43 28.49
C GLY A 135 59.02 -10.39 27.59
N SER A 136 60.31 -10.51 27.84
CA SER A 136 61.33 -11.25 27.08
C SER A 136 60.96 -12.70 26.72
N PRO A 137 61.55 -13.27 25.64
CA PRO A 137 61.43 -14.70 25.35
C PRO A 137 62.32 -15.50 26.31
N LEU A 138 61.73 -16.44 27.05
CA LEU A 138 62.50 -17.48 27.74
C LEU A 138 62.77 -18.64 26.77
N LEU A 139 64.03 -18.70 26.33
CA LEU A 139 64.68 -19.89 25.80
C LEU A 139 65.09 -20.79 26.98
N LEU A 140 64.45 -21.95 27.12
CA LEU A 140 65.04 -23.28 27.43
C LEU A 140 63.93 -24.32 27.62
#